data_AF-A0A358TXI6-F1
#
_entry.id   AF-A0A358TXI6-F1
#
_cell.length_a   1.000
_cell.length_b   1.000
_cell.length_c   1.000
_cell.angle_alpha   90.00
_cell.angle_beta   90.00
_cell.angle_gamma   90.00
#
_symmetry.space_group_name_H-M   'P 1'
#
loop_
_entity.id
_entity.type
_entity.pdbx_description
1 polymer ?
#
loop_
_entity_poly.entity_id
_entity_poly.type
_entity_poly.pdbx_seq_one_letter_code
_entity_poly.pdbx_strand_id
1 'polypeptide(L)'
;MNFVPNTDSQKARLLARIGVKSVEELFEDIPKEVRLQRPLAIRGGMSEQDLVKHVKGLANQNKTVEEFSSYLGAGAYEHYIPSFIDQLLLRSEFYTAYTPYQPEISQGTLQAIYEY
;
A
#
# COMPACT_ATOMS: atom_id res chain seq x y z
N MET A 1 -4.40 11.05 7.10
CA MET A 1 -5.41 9.98 7.34
C MET A 1 -4.85 9.02 8.40
N ASN A 2 -5.62 8.57 9.40
CA ASN A 2 -5.12 7.56 10.35
C ASN A 2 -5.22 6.18 9.70
N PHE A 3 -4.08 5.53 9.45
CA PHE A 3 -4.06 4.20 8.82
C PHE A 3 -4.68 3.12 9.70
N VAL A 4 -4.54 3.25 11.02
CA VAL A 4 -5.22 2.39 11.99
C VAL A 4 -6.57 3.04 12.33
N PRO A 5 -7.71 2.43 11.95
CA PRO A 5 -9.02 3.05 12.11
C PRO A 5 -9.55 2.95 13.55
N ASN A 6 -8.95 2.09 14.38
CA ASN A 6 -9.46 1.80 15.71
C ASN A 6 -9.20 2.95 16.70
N THR A 7 -10.27 3.49 17.27
CA THR A 7 -10.19 4.46 18.38
C THR A 7 -9.71 3.81 19.66
N ASP A 8 -9.24 4.61 20.63
CA ASP A 8 -8.86 4.11 21.95
C ASP A 8 -10.03 3.41 22.68
N SER A 9 -11.25 3.93 22.52
CA SER A 9 -12.46 3.31 23.07
C SER A 9 -12.79 1.96 22.42
N GLN A 10 -12.57 1.82 21.11
CA GLN A 10 -12.71 0.55 20.41
C GLN A 10 -11.66 -0.45 20.87
N LYS A 11 -10.39 -0.04 20.97
CA LYS A 11 -9.30 -0.88 21.47
C LYS A 11 -9.60 -1.39 22.89
N ALA A 12 -10.00 -0.51 23.81
CA ALA A 12 -10.34 -0.90 25.18
C ALA A 12 -11.49 -1.93 25.23
N ARG A 13 -12.54 -1.75 24.43
CA ARG A 13 -13.65 -2.71 24.35
C ARG A 13 -13.23 -4.05 23.76
N LEU A 14 -12.37 -4.06 22.75
CA LEU A 14 -11.87 -5.29 22.14
C LEU A 14 -10.97 -6.07 23.12
N LEU A 15 -10.06 -5.39 23.82
CA LEU A 15 -9.20 -6.01 24.84
C LEU A 15 -10.03 -6.60 25.99
N ALA A 16 -11.02 -5.86 26.49
CA ALA A 16 -11.93 -6.35 27.53
C ALA A 16 -12.76 -7.56 27.05
N ARG A 17 -13.16 -7.59 25.77
CA ARG A 17 -13.94 -8.71 25.20
C ARG A 17 -13.13 -10.01 25.13
N ILE A 18 -11.83 -9.93 24.86
CA ILE A 18 -10.94 -11.09 24.77
C ILE A 18 -10.21 -11.39 26.11
N GLY A 19 -10.44 -10.57 27.14
CA GLY A 19 -9.96 -10.82 28.51
C GLY A 19 -8.52 -10.41 28.80
N VAL A 20 -7.90 -9.59 27.94
CA VAL A 20 -6.53 -9.10 28.11
C VAL A 20 -6.52 -7.63 28.54
N LYS A 21 -5.45 -7.18 29.20
CA LYS A 21 -5.35 -5.82 29.75
C LYS A 21 -4.58 -4.87 28.83
N SER A 22 -3.74 -5.38 27.95
CA SER A 22 -2.96 -4.57 27.02
C SER A 22 -2.69 -5.27 25.69
N VAL A 23 -2.21 -4.50 24.71
CA VAL A 23 -1.82 -5.04 23.39
C VAL A 23 -0.58 -5.92 23.51
N GLU A 24 0.31 -5.64 24.47
CA GLU A 24 1.53 -6.41 24.73
C GLU A 24 1.23 -7.86 25.17
N GLU A 25 0.14 -8.08 25.90
CA GLU A 25 -0.32 -9.42 26.30
C GLU A 25 -0.66 -10.29 25.08
N LEU A 26 -1.09 -9.70 23.95
CA LEU A 26 -1.38 -10.44 22.70
C LEU A 26 -0.15 -11.09 22.06
N PHE A 27 1.05 -10.68 22.48
CA PHE A 27 2.30 -11.17 21.91
C PHE A 27 3.02 -12.16 22.83
N GLU A 28 2.44 -12.57 23.97
CA GLU A 28 3.07 -13.50 24.95
C GLU A 28 3.61 -14.80 24.31
N ASP A 29 2.94 -15.33 23.30
CA ASP A 29 3.33 -16.55 22.57
C ASP A 29 4.64 -16.43 21.78
N ILE A 30 5.13 -15.20 21.53
CA ILE A 30 6.42 -14.98 20.86
C ILE A 30 7.54 -15.09 21.92
N PRO A 31 8.49 -16.04 21.82
CA PRO A 31 9.57 -16.16 22.81
C PRO A 31 10.37 -14.85 22.96
N LYS A 32 10.69 -14.45 24.19
CA LYS A 32 11.34 -13.14 24.46
C LYS A 32 12.71 -13.03 23.79
N GLU A 33 13.37 -14.16 23.60
CA GLU A 33 14.71 -14.30 23.01
C GLU A 33 14.71 -13.92 21.52
N VAL A 34 13.57 -14.06 20.82
CA VAL A 34 13.42 -13.69 19.41
C VAL A 34 12.74 -12.34 19.21
N ARG A 35 12.25 -11.70 20.28
CA ARG A 35 11.67 -10.35 20.20
C ARG A 35 12.77 -9.31 20.07
N LEU A 36 12.51 -8.27 19.28
CA LEU A 36 13.41 -7.13 19.17
C LEU A 36 13.41 -6.33 20.48
N GLN A 37 14.53 -6.36 21.22
CA GLN A 37 14.70 -5.68 22.52
C GLN A 37 15.09 -4.20 22.41
N ARG A 38 14.90 -3.62 21.22
CA ARG A 38 15.20 -2.21 20.93
C ARG A 38 14.15 -1.66 19.98
N PRO A 39 14.01 -0.34 19.88
CA PRO A 39 13.24 0.26 18.80
C PRO A 39 13.79 -0.12 17.42
N LEU A 40 12.92 -0.09 16.41
CA LEU A 40 13.34 -0.16 15.02
C LEU A 40 14.27 1.01 14.72
N ALA A 41 15.37 0.73 14.02
CA ALA A 41 16.36 1.75 13.64
C ALA A 41 15.92 2.45 12.35
N ILE A 42 14.74 3.09 12.41
CA ILE A 42 14.13 3.81 11.29
C ILE A 42 13.89 5.28 11.69
N ARG A 43 13.82 6.15 10.69
CA ARG A 43 13.42 7.54 10.92
C ARG A 43 11.98 7.59 11.43
N GLY A 44 11.67 8.61 12.21
CA GLY A 44 10.29 8.87 12.63
C GLY A 44 9.36 9.10 11.43
N GLY A 45 8.05 9.01 11.68
CA GLY A 45 7.05 9.28 10.66
C GLY A 45 7.10 10.72 10.14
N MET A 46 6.77 10.89 8.87
CA MET A 46 6.52 12.20 8.26
C MET A 46 5.02 12.47 8.19
N SER A 47 4.63 13.75 8.19
CA SER A 47 3.28 14.09 7.78
C SER A 47 3.06 13.70 6.31
N GLU A 48 1.81 13.48 5.92
CA GLU A 48 1.47 13.15 4.53
C GLU A 48 1.99 14.21 3.54
N GLN A 49 1.88 15.50 3.91
CA GLN A 49 2.35 16.60 3.08
C GLN A 49 3.88 16.61 2.94
N ASP A 50 4.60 16.36 4.04
CA ASP A 50 6.07 16.34 4.03
C ASP A 50 6.59 15.13 3.27
N LEU A 51 5.93 13.98 3.41
CA LEU A 51 6.26 12.76 2.65
C LEU A 51 6.10 13.00 1.14
N VAL A 52 4.99 13.58 0.71
CA VAL A 52 4.77 13.89 -0.71
C VAL A 52 5.84 14.84 -1.25
N LYS A 53 6.18 15.90 -0.50
CA LYS A 53 7.25 16.83 -0.89
C LYS A 53 8.61 16.13 -0.97
N HIS A 54 8.92 15.29 0.03
CA HIS A 54 10.17 14.55 0.09
C HIS A 54 10.33 13.61 -1.12
N VAL A 55 9.32 12.79 -1.40
CA VAL A 55 9.35 11.84 -2.52
C VAL A 55 9.39 12.55 -3.87
N LYS A 56 8.64 13.64 -4.05
CA LYS A 56 8.75 14.48 -5.26
C LYS A 56 10.16 15.06 -5.44
N GLY A 57 10.78 15.52 -4.35
CA GLY A 57 12.16 16.01 -4.39
C GLY A 57 13.19 14.94 -4.77
N LEU A 58 12.95 13.68 -4.38
CA LEU A 58 13.78 12.55 -4.83
C LEU A 58 13.53 12.22 -6.32
N ALA A 59 12.26 12.17 -6.74
CA ALA A 59 11.89 11.88 -8.13
C ALA A 59 12.49 12.87 -9.13
N ASN A 60 12.56 14.16 -8.76
CA ASN A 60 13.12 15.23 -9.60
C ASN A 60 14.64 15.13 -9.83
N GLN A 61 15.34 14.18 -9.21
CA GLN A 61 16.76 13.92 -9.49
C GLN A 61 16.96 12.97 -10.68
N ASN A 62 15.88 12.32 -11.14
CA ASN A 62 15.91 11.44 -12.29
C ASN A 62 15.79 12.24 -13.60
N LYS A 63 16.39 11.72 -14.68
CA LYS A 63 16.10 12.16 -16.05
C LYS A 63 14.98 11.30 -16.59
N THR A 64 13.91 11.92 -17.08
CA THR A 64 12.70 11.18 -17.50
C THR A 64 12.56 11.15 -19.02
N VAL A 65 11.66 10.29 -19.50
CA VAL A 65 11.30 10.24 -20.93
C VAL A 65 10.52 11.48 -21.39
N GLU A 66 9.95 12.25 -20.45
CA GLU A 66 9.31 13.54 -20.75
C GLU A 66 10.35 14.61 -21.15
N GLU A 67 11.58 14.48 -20.67
CA GLU A 67 12.69 15.39 -20.98
C GLU A 67 13.59 14.86 -22.11
N PHE A 68 13.71 13.54 -22.25
CA PHE A 68 14.62 12.89 -23.20
C PHE A 68 13.95 11.73 -23.92
N SER A 69 14.05 11.68 -25.26
CA SER A 69 13.62 10.50 -26.00
C SER A 69 14.52 9.29 -25.74
N SER A 70 13.94 8.15 -25.38
CA SER A 70 14.67 6.91 -25.14
C SER A 70 14.49 5.90 -26.28
N TYR A 71 15.59 5.57 -26.98
CA TYR A 71 15.61 4.57 -28.06
C TYR A 71 16.43 3.32 -27.70
N LEU A 72 16.67 3.09 -26.41
CA LEU A 72 17.52 1.97 -25.95
C LEU A 72 16.87 0.59 -26.22
N GLY A 73 15.54 0.51 -26.26
CA GLY A 73 14.82 -0.73 -26.55
C GLY A 73 15.01 -1.80 -25.47
N ALA A 74 15.44 -3.00 -25.89
CA ALA A 74 15.65 -4.16 -25.02
C ALA A 74 14.40 -4.64 -24.25
N GLY A 75 13.23 -4.59 -24.90
CA GLY A 75 11.96 -5.07 -24.32
C GLY A 75 11.15 -4.00 -23.58
N ALA A 76 11.66 -2.77 -23.45
CA ALA A 76 10.93 -1.62 -22.93
C ALA A 76 10.89 -0.50 -23.98
N TYR A 77 9.69 -0.04 -24.32
CA TYR A 77 9.47 0.95 -25.36
C TYR A 77 8.48 2.01 -24.86
N GLU A 78 8.84 3.27 -25.10
CA GLU A 78 7.94 4.40 -24.83
C GLU A 78 6.70 4.28 -25.72
N HIS A 79 5.52 4.44 -25.12
CA HIS A 79 4.24 4.41 -25.83
C HIS A 79 3.25 5.36 -25.17
N TYR A 80 2.28 5.82 -25.95
CA TYR A 80 1.23 6.68 -25.46
C TYR A 80 0.28 5.90 -24.54
N ILE A 81 0.12 6.37 -23.31
CA ILE A 81 -0.89 5.88 -22.37
C ILE A 81 -2.11 6.80 -22.47
N PRO A 82 -3.28 6.30 -22.88
CA PRO A 82 -4.49 7.11 -22.96
C PRO A 82 -4.88 7.70 -21.58
N SER A 83 -5.29 8.97 -21.57
CA SER A 83 -5.59 9.71 -20.33
C SER A 83 -6.71 9.12 -19.48
N PHE A 84 -7.60 8.31 -20.06
CA PHE A 84 -8.66 7.64 -19.30
C PHE A 84 -8.14 6.51 -18.41
N ILE A 85 -6.95 5.97 -18.68
CA ILE A 85 -6.36 4.87 -17.91
C ILE A 85 -6.14 5.27 -16.45
N ASP A 86 -5.76 6.52 -16.19
CA ASP A 86 -5.64 7.03 -14.81
C ASP A 86 -6.95 6.94 -14.04
N GLN A 87 -8.08 7.22 -14.70
CA GLN A 87 -9.40 7.09 -14.08
C GLN A 87 -9.78 5.63 -13.82
N LEU A 88 -9.36 4.71 -14.70
CA LEU A 88 -9.55 3.28 -14.52
C LEU A 88 -8.74 2.76 -13.32
N LEU A 89 -7.50 3.23 -13.14
CA LEU A 89 -6.63 2.85 -12.03
C LEU A 89 -7.16 3.30 -10.66
N LEU A 90 -7.99 4.34 -10.60
CA LEU A 90 -8.62 4.79 -9.35
C LEU A 90 -9.79 3.91 -8.91
N ARG A 91 -10.24 2.98 -9.75
CA ARG A 91 -11.34 2.06 -9.42
C ARG A 91 -10.87 0.97 -8.45
N SER A 92 -11.59 0.80 -7.34
CA SER A 92 -11.23 -0.15 -6.29
C SER A 92 -11.24 -1.60 -6.78
N GLU A 93 -12.07 -1.92 -7.77
CA GLU A 93 -12.17 -3.24 -8.40
C GLU A 93 -10.88 -3.66 -9.12
N PHE A 94 -10.08 -2.70 -9.56
CA PHE A 94 -8.78 -2.94 -10.21
C PHE A 94 -7.60 -2.72 -9.26
N TYR A 95 -7.71 -1.76 -8.33
CA TYR A 95 -6.58 -1.34 -7.50
C TYR A 95 -6.50 -2.03 -6.15
N THR A 96 -7.63 -2.41 -5.56
CA THR A 96 -7.69 -2.96 -4.19
C THR A 96 -8.17 -4.41 -4.11
N ALA A 97 -8.87 -4.90 -5.13
CA ALA A 97 -9.28 -6.29 -5.20
C ALA A 97 -8.06 -7.22 -5.31
N TYR A 98 -8.17 -8.42 -4.75
CA TYR A 98 -7.14 -9.46 -4.87
C TYR A 98 -7.55 -10.50 -5.92
N THR A 99 -6.91 -11.68 -5.92
CA THR A 99 -7.26 -12.78 -6.80
C THR A 99 -8.77 -13.07 -6.78
N PRO A 100 -9.44 -13.19 -7.94
CA PRO A 100 -10.89 -13.29 -8.04
C PRO A 100 -11.43 -14.69 -7.67
N TYR A 101 -11.17 -15.14 -6.44
CA TYR A 101 -11.65 -16.43 -5.92
C TYR A 101 -13.17 -16.51 -5.73
N GLN A 102 -13.86 -15.36 -5.71
CA GLN A 102 -15.31 -15.27 -5.62
C GLN A 102 -15.85 -14.74 -6.96
N PRO A 103 -16.06 -15.61 -7.95
CA PRO A 103 -16.33 -15.20 -9.32
C PRO A 103 -17.63 -14.39 -9.46
N GLU A 104 -18.66 -14.68 -8.64
CA GLU A 104 -19.97 -14.03 -8.68
C GLU A 104 -19.90 -12.52 -8.39
N ILE A 105 -18.87 -12.09 -7.66
CA ILE A 105 -18.63 -10.68 -7.31
C ILE A 105 -17.36 -10.11 -7.98
N SER A 106 -16.76 -10.86 -8.91
CA SER A 106 -15.49 -10.51 -9.56
C SER A 106 -15.57 -10.53 -11.09
N GLN A 107 -16.76 -10.60 -11.68
CA GLN A 107 -16.96 -10.76 -13.13
C GLN A 107 -16.25 -9.68 -13.97
N GLY A 108 -16.21 -8.42 -13.51
CA GLY A 108 -15.54 -7.35 -14.25
C GLY A 108 -14.02 -7.57 -14.39
N THR A 109 -13.36 -7.94 -13.30
CA THR A 109 -11.92 -8.25 -13.31
C THR A 109 -11.64 -9.54 -14.08
N LEU A 110 -12.48 -10.57 -13.92
CA LEU A 110 -12.37 -11.82 -14.68
C LEU A 110 -12.50 -11.59 -16.18
N GLN A 111 -13.47 -10.78 -16.61
CA GLN A 111 -13.62 -10.41 -18.01
C GLN A 111 -12.39 -9.64 -18.50
N ALA A 112 -11.91 -8.65 -17.75
CA ALA A 112 -10.71 -7.89 -18.15
C ALA A 112 -9.46 -8.78 -18.31
N ILE A 113 -9.30 -9.80 -17.45
CA ILE A 113 -8.21 -10.79 -17.56
C ILE A 113 -8.42 -11.70 -18.77
N TYR A 114 -9.66 -12.12 -19.04
CA TYR A 114 -9.98 -12.97 -20.19
C TYR A 114 -9.74 -12.28 -21.53
N GLU A 115 -10.02 -10.98 -21.62
CA GLU A 115 -9.84 -10.17 -22.84
C GLU A 115 -8.37 -9.77 -23.11
N TYR A 116 -7.48 -9.94 -22.13
CA TYR A 116 -6.05 -9.65 -22.24
C TYR A 116 -5.28 -10.83 -22.85
#